data_AF-A0A0D2SUJ4-F1
#
_entry.id   AF-A0A0D2SUJ4-F1
#
_cell.length_a   1.000
_cell.length_b   1.000
_cell.length_c   1.000
_cell.angle_alpha   90.00
_cell.angle_beta   90.00
_cell.angle_gamma   90.00
#
_symmetry.space_group_name_H-M   'P 1'
#
loop_
_entity.id
_entity.type
_entity.pdbx_description
1 polymer ?
#
loop_
_entity_poly.entity_id
_entity_poly.type
_entity_poly.pdbx_seq_one_letter_code
_entity_poly.pdbx_strand_id
1 'polypeptide(L)'
;MVNFRLCLFTISSITLTFTLQPFHVLSDEAMIINVCDKTPDPSLCQTCLNSDPKSKTDDVRGLAMISITCGTRDADKLYSDTYNLYTSTSDTALHNLLDNCWTRFIGARDGINGAGRVLRD
;
A
#
# COMPACT_ATOMS: atom_id res chain seq x y z
N MET A 1 22.28 14.17 49.67
CA MET A 1 22.25 15.45 48.94
C MET A 1 22.56 15.17 47.48
N VAL A 2 21.54 15.17 46.62
CA VAL A 2 21.71 14.94 45.18
C VAL A 2 22.35 16.22 44.61
N ASN A 3 23.50 16.09 43.95
CA ASN A 3 24.24 17.24 43.44
C ASN A 3 23.43 17.92 42.33
N PHE A 4 23.00 19.17 42.55
CA PHE A 4 22.23 19.98 41.59
C PHE A 4 22.87 20.02 40.18
N ARG A 5 24.21 20.02 40.13
CA ARG A 5 24.97 19.92 38.87
C ARG A 5 24.78 18.58 38.15
N LEU A 6 24.67 17.47 38.87
CA LEU A 6 24.40 16.14 38.31
C LEU A 6 23.00 16.07 37.69
N CYS A 7 22.02 16.76 38.29
CA CYS A 7 20.67 16.90 37.70
C CYS A 7 20.70 17.69 36.38
N LEU A 8 21.46 18.79 36.30
CA LEU A 8 21.54 19.58 35.06
C LEU A 8 22.19 18.80 33.91
N PHE A 9 23.25 18.02 34.19
CA PHE A 9 23.87 17.16 33.18
C PHE A 9 22.96 16.03 32.72
N THR A 10 22.24 15.38 33.65
CA THR A 10 21.29 14.30 33.30
C THR A 10 20.09 14.81 32.51
N ILE A 11 19.54 15.98 32.83
CA ILE A 11 18.46 16.61 32.07
C ILE A 11 18.92 16.92 30.64
N SER A 12 20.11 17.49 30.47
CA SER A 12 20.67 17.81 29.14
C SER A 12 20.91 16.57 28.27
N SER A 13 21.33 15.44 28.88
CA SER A 13 21.52 14.18 28.16
C SER A 13 20.19 13.55 27.73
N ILE A 14 19.15 13.64 28.57
CA ILE A 14 17.81 13.10 28.27
C ILE A 14 17.12 13.88 27.15
N THR A 15 17.28 15.21 27.09
CA THR A 15 16.70 16.00 26.00
C THR A 15 17.35 15.71 24.65
N LEU A 16 18.66 15.43 24.63
CA LEU A 16 19.39 15.14 23.39
C LEU A 16 18.98 13.79 22.79
N THR A 17 18.72 12.77 23.62
CA THR A 17 18.24 11.46 23.14
C THR A 17 16.81 11.52 22.64
N PHE A 18 15.94 12.34 23.24
CA PHE A 18 14.54 12.46 22.84
C PHE A 18 14.35 13.14 21.47
N THR A 19 15.19 14.10 21.10
CA THR A 19 15.14 14.76 19.79
C THR A 19 15.65 13.90 18.63
N LEU A 20 16.39 12.83 18.93
CA LEU A 20 16.99 11.93 17.94
C LEU A 20 16.14 10.69 17.66
N GLN A 21 15.01 10.50 18.35
CA GLN A 21 14.09 9.41 18.05
C GLN A 21 13.17 9.82 16.90
N PRO A 22 13.25 9.17 15.73
CA PRO A 22 12.24 9.33 14.70
C PRO A 22 10.88 8.91 15.29
N PHE A 23 9.92 9.83 15.34
CA PHE A 23 8.52 9.51 15.65
C PHE A 23 7.97 8.67 14.50
N HIS A 24 8.17 7.37 14.58
CA HIS A 24 7.47 6.43 13.71
C HIS A 24 6.01 6.37 14.18
N VAL A 25 5.11 7.05 13.48
CA VAL A 25 3.68 6.76 13.58
C VAL A 25 3.48 5.40 12.91
N LEU A 26 3.61 4.34 13.70
CA LEU A 26 3.21 2.99 13.30
C LEU A 26 1.72 3.04 12.99
N SER A 27 1.28 2.45 11.87
CA SER A 27 -0.14 2.25 11.61
C SER A 27 -0.75 1.46 12.74
N ASP A 28 -1.73 2.04 13.43
CA ASP A 28 -2.65 1.30 14.26
C ASP A 28 -3.95 1.02 13.50
N GLU A 29 -4.85 0.26 14.10
CA GLU A 29 -6.16 -0.05 13.51
C GLU A 29 -6.95 1.22 13.14
N ALA A 30 -6.79 2.31 13.91
CA ALA A 30 -7.44 3.58 13.64
C ALA A 30 -6.88 4.27 12.37
N MET A 31 -5.59 4.11 12.10
CA MET A 31 -4.97 4.60 10.87
C MET A 31 -5.48 3.86 9.63
N ILE A 32 -5.59 2.53 9.68
CA ILE A 32 -6.19 1.72 8.61
C ILE A 32 -7.63 2.19 8.34
N ILE A 33 -8.44 2.34 9.39
CA ILE A 33 -9.82 2.83 9.29
C ILE A 33 -9.85 4.22 8.63
N ASN A 34 -9.07 5.18 9.13
CA ASN A 34 -9.04 6.55 8.61
C ASN A 34 -8.56 6.64 7.15
N VAL A 35 -7.66 5.76 6.70
CA VAL A 35 -7.26 5.67 5.29
C VAL A 35 -8.39 5.08 4.45
N CYS A 36 -9.01 3.98 4.91
CA CYS A 36 -10.04 3.29 4.14
C CYS A 36 -11.36 4.07 4.05
N ASP A 37 -11.73 4.83 5.07
CA ASP A 37 -12.92 5.69 5.04
C ASP A 37 -12.85 6.80 3.98
N LYS A 38 -11.65 7.10 3.47
CA LYS A 38 -11.42 8.06 2.38
C LYS A 38 -11.49 7.42 0.99
N THR A 39 -11.71 6.11 0.91
CA THR A 39 -11.80 5.39 -0.36
C THR A 39 -13.27 5.23 -0.78
N PRO A 40 -13.54 5.06 -2.08
CA PRO A 40 -14.90 4.76 -2.56
C PRO A 40 -15.47 3.43 -2.05
N ASP A 41 -14.60 2.49 -1.67
CA ASP A 41 -14.98 1.20 -1.10
C ASP A 41 -14.13 0.89 0.14
N PRO A 42 -14.57 1.33 1.33
CA PRO A 42 -13.86 1.10 2.58
C PRO A 42 -13.69 -0.39 2.91
N SER A 43 -14.65 -1.24 2.53
CA SER A 43 -14.61 -2.69 2.81
C SER A 43 -13.52 -3.38 1.98
N LEU A 44 -13.40 -3.02 0.70
CA LEU A 44 -12.33 -3.52 -0.15
C LEU A 44 -10.96 -3.05 0.34
N CYS A 45 -10.85 -1.78 0.73
CA CYS A 45 -9.61 -1.24 1.30
C CYS A 45 -9.19 -1.99 2.56
N GLN A 46 -10.10 -2.16 3.53
CA GLN A 46 -9.80 -2.87 4.77
C GLN A 46 -9.43 -4.33 4.50
N THR A 47 -10.13 -4.99 3.57
CA THR A 47 -9.82 -6.37 3.15
C THR A 47 -8.41 -6.46 2.57
N CYS A 48 -8.02 -5.52 1.69
CA CYS A 48 -6.68 -5.48 1.13
C CYS A 48 -5.62 -5.23 2.21
N LEU A 49 -5.77 -4.16 3.01
CA LEU A 49 -4.76 -3.80 4.01
C LEU A 49 -4.58 -4.90 5.07
N ASN A 50 -5.68 -5.46 5.57
CA ASN A 50 -5.62 -6.53 6.57
C ASN A 50 -5.10 -7.86 6.02
N SER A 51 -5.00 -8.03 4.70
CA SER A 51 -4.40 -9.23 4.10
C SER A 51 -2.88 -9.29 4.29
N ASP A 52 -2.23 -8.16 4.54
CA ASP A 52 -0.81 -8.09 4.87
C ASP A 52 -0.64 -7.81 6.38
N PRO A 53 -0.01 -8.73 7.15
CA PRO A 53 0.25 -8.53 8.57
C PRO A 53 1.05 -7.26 8.90
N LYS A 54 1.85 -6.74 7.95
CA LYS A 54 2.65 -5.52 8.11
C LYS A 54 1.81 -4.24 8.18
N SER A 55 0.57 -4.28 7.72
CA SER A 55 -0.37 -3.14 7.81
C SER A 55 -0.56 -2.60 9.22
N LYS A 56 -0.31 -3.42 10.25
CA LYS A 56 -0.42 -3.05 11.68
C LYS A 56 0.82 -2.36 12.24
N THR A 57 1.85 -2.18 11.44
CA THR A 57 3.13 -1.58 11.86
C THR A 57 3.70 -0.61 10.84
N ASP A 58 3.25 -0.68 9.59
CA ASP A 58 3.72 0.19 8.50
C ASP A 58 3.21 1.63 8.65
N ASP A 59 3.92 2.61 8.08
CA ASP A 59 3.41 3.99 8.00
C ASP A 59 2.46 4.16 6.79
N VAL A 60 2.03 5.39 6.49
CA VAL A 60 1.08 5.65 5.37
C VAL A 60 1.69 5.21 4.04
N ARG A 61 3.01 5.34 3.88
CA ARG A 61 3.74 4.91 2.68
C ARG A 61 3.72 3.38 2.59
N GLY A 62 3.93 2.67 3.69
CA GLY A 62 3.81 1.21 3.73
C GLY A 62 2.38 0.73 3.44
N LEU A 63 1.34 1.38 4.00
CA LEU A 63 -0.06 1.09 3.65
C LEU A 63 -0.36 1.32 2.16
N ALA A 64 0.21 2.36 1.56
CA ALA A 64 0.11 2.61 0.13
C ALA A 64 0.81 1.51 -0.69
N MET A 65 1.99 1.03 -0.25
CA MET A 65 2.69 -0.10 -0.89
C MET A 65 1.90 -1.41 -0.80
N ILE A 66 1.22 -1.68 0.31
CA ILE A 66 0.31 -2.83 0.45
C ILE A 66 -0.86 -2.70 -0.55
N SER A 67 -1.46 -1.51 -0.63
CA SER A 67 -2.55 -1.23 -1.58
C SER A 67 -2.13 -1.46 -3.04
N ILE A 68 -0.92 -1.01 -3.41
CA ILE A 68 -0.34 -1.26 -4.73
C ILE A 68 -0.14 -2.75 -4.96
N THR A 69 0.33 -3.50 -3.95
CA THR A 69 0.52 -4.95 -4.05
C THR A 69 -0.80 -5.67 -4.32
N CYS A 70 -1.89 -5.31 -3.64
CA CYS A 70 -3.23 -5.82 -3.95
C CYS A 70 -3.65 -5.47 -5.38
N GLY A 71 -3.49 -4.21 -5.77
CA GLY A 71 -3.86 -3.74 -7.11
C GLY A 71 -3.09 -4.47 -8.21
N THR A 72 -1.78 -4.69 -8.04
CA THR A 72 -0.96 -5.47 -8.98
C THR A 72 -1.44 -6.91 -9.08
N ARG A 73 -1.68 -7.58 -7.94
CA ARG A 73 -2.19 -8.97 -7.92
C ARG A 73 -3.51 -9.09 -8.69
N ASP A 74 -4.45 -8.19 -8.43
CA ASP A 74 -5.78 -8.24 -9.04
C ASP A 74 -5.71 -7.87 -10.54
N ALA A 75 -4.88 -6.90 -10.91
CA ALA A 75 -4.64 -6.53 -12.30
C ALA A 75 -3.93 -7.65 -13.10
N ASP A 76 -2.95 -8.33 -12.49
CA ASP A 76 -2.27 -9.47 -13.10
C ASP A 76 -3.25 -10.63 -13.36
N LYS A 77 -4.11 -10.91 -12.38
CA LYS A 77 -5.15 -11.93 -12.53
C LYS A 77 -6.12 -11.56 -13.65
N LEU A 78 -6.63 -10.33 -13.65
CA LEU A 78 -7.57 -9.87 -14.67
C LEU A 78 -6.96 -9.89 -16.08
N TYR A 79 -5.71 -9.46 -16.20
CA TYR A 79 -4.94 -9.57 -17.45
C TYR A 79 -4.84 -11.02 -17.93
N SER A 80 -4.40 -11.93 -17.05
CA SER A 80 -4.20 -13.34 -17.41
C SER A 80 -5.51 -14.03 -17.78
N ASP A 81 -6.56 -13.85 -16.97
CA ASP A 81 -7.87 -14.45 -17.20
C ASP A 81 -8.47 -13.96 -18.53
N THR A 82 -8.37 -12.65 -18.81
CA THR A 82 -8.89 -12.05 -20.06
C THR A 82 -8.10 -12.52 -21.28
N TYR A 83 -6.77 -12.61 -21.18
CA TYR A 83 -5.92 -13.10 -22.27
C TYR A 83 -6.20 -14.58 -22.58
N ASN A 84 -6.43 -15.40 -21.54
CA ASN A 84 -6.79 -16.80 -21.73
C ASN A 84 -8.15 -16.95 -22.41
N LEU A 85 -9.14 -16.11 -22.05
CA LEU A 85 -10.43 -16.08 -22.74
C LEU A 85 -10.28 -15.62 -24.20
N TYR A 86 -9.48 -14.57 -24.43
CA TYR A 86 -9.22 -14.02 -25.75
C TYR A 86 -8.64 -15.07 -26.70
N THR A 87 -7.62 -15.81 -26.25
CA THR A 87 -6.94 -16.83 -27.05
C THR A 87 -7.74 -18.13 -27.24
N SER A 88 -8.75 -18.39 -26.41
CA SER A 88 -9.52 -19.64 -26.44
C SER A 88 -10.88 -19.52 -27.13
N THR A 89 -11.42 -18.30 -27.29
CA THR A 89 -12.73 -18.12 -27.94
C THR A 89 -12.66 -18.26 -29.45
N SER A 90 -13.69 -18.88 -30.05
CA SER A 90 -13.92 -18.87 -31.51
C SER A 90 -15.00 -17.86 -31.94
N ASP A 91 -15.71 -17.27 -30.98
CA ASP A 91 -16.70 -16.23 -31.26
C ASP A 91 -16.01 -14.90 -31.59
N THR A 92 -16.24 -14.39 -32.81
CA THR A 92 -15.58 -13.17 -33.31
C THR A 92 -15.95 -11.92 -32.53
N ALA A 93 -17.20 -11.80 -32.08
CA ALA A 93 -17.65 -10.62 -31.33
C ALA A 93 -16.99 -10.58 -29.95
N LEU A 94 -16.94 -11.72 -29.27
CA LEU A 94 -16.25 -11.89 -28.00
C LEU A 94 -14.74 -11.71 -28.14
N HIS A 95 -14.13 -12.23 -29.21
CA HIS A 95 -12.70 -12.04 -29.48
C HIS A 95 -12.36 -10.54 -29.60
N ASN A 96 -13.14 -9.78 -30.39
CA ASN A 96 -12.94 -8.34 -30.55
C ASN A 96 -13.18 -7.55 -29.27
N LEU A 97 -14.17 -7.94 -28.46
CA LEU A 97 -14.41 -7.32 -27.16
C LEU A 97 -13.23 -7.57 -26.22
N LEU A 98 -12.78 -8.81 -26.12
CA LEU A 98 -11.68 -9.20 -25.26
C LEU A 98 -10.38 -8.52 -25.69
N ASP A 99 -10.15 -8.35 -27.01
CA ASP A 99 -8.99 -7.63 -27.55
C ASP A 99 -8.83 -6.22 -26.96
N ASN A 100 -9.95 -5.50 -26.92
CA ASN A 100 -10.03 -4.17 -26.33
C ASN A 100 -9.85 -4.19 -24.81
N CYS A 101 -10.38 -5.22 -24.14
CA CYS A 101 -10.28 -5.36 -22.68
C CYS A 101 -8.84 -5.67 -22.23
N TRP A 102 -8.19 -6.69 -22.79
CA TRP A 102 -6.86 -7.12 -22.33
C TRP A 102 -5.82 -6.00 -22.53
N THR A 103 -5.91 -5.26 -23.64
CA THR A 103 -5.04 -4.10 -23.91
C THR A 103 -5.18 -3.02 -22.84
N ARG A 104 -6.41 -2.71 -22.40
CA ARG A 104 -6.65 -1.74 -21.31
C ARG A 104 -6.15 -2.26 -19.97
N PHE A 105 -6.29 -3.56 -19.71
CA PHE A 105 -5.80 -4.17 -18.47
C PHE A 105 -4.28 -4.19 -18.37
N ILE A 106 -3.55 -4.34 -19.50
CA ILE A 106 -2.10 -4.12 -19.52
C ILE A 106 -1.77 -2.70 -19.07
N GLY A 107 -2.43 -1.69 -19.64
CA GLY A 107 -2.20 -0.29 -19.27
C GLY A 107 -2.44 -0.04 -17.78
N ALA A 108 -3.52 -0.60 -17.23
CA ALA A 108 -3.82 -0.50 -15.79
C ALA A 108 -2.75 -1.18 -14.93
N ARG A 109 -2.37 -2.42 -15.26
CA ARG A 109 -1.31 -3.18 -14.58
C ARG A 109 0.00 -2.40 -14.57
N ASP A 110 0.42 -1.90 -15.73
CA ASP A 110 1.68 -1.19 -15.89
C ASP A 110 1.66 0.15 -15.14
N GLY A 111 0.51 0.83 -15.09
CA GLY A 111 0.28 2.03 -14.30
C GLY A 111 0.41 1.79 -12.79
N ILE A 112 -0.23 0.74 -12.27
CA ILE A 112 -0.13 0.35 -10.85
C ILE A 112 1.30 -0.02 -10.49
N ASN A 113 1.97 -0.82 -11.33
CA ASN A 113 3.37 -1.17 -11.16
C ASN A 113 4.29 0.06 -11.20
N GLY A 114 3.95 1.06 -12.03
CA GLY A 114 4.61 2.36 -12.08
C GLY A 114 4.51 3.12 -10.77
N ALA A 115 3.29 3.23 -10.21
CA ALA A 115 3.08 3.86 -8.91
C ALA A 115 3.91 3.17 -7.80
N GLY A 116 4.03 1.83 -7.86
CA GLY A 116 4.83 1.06 -6.91
C GLY A 116 6.33 1.35 -6.98
N ARG A 117 6.85 1.71 -8.16
CA ARG A 117 8.25 2.15 -8.30
C ARG A 117 8.45 3.53 -7.71
N VAL A 118 7.57 4.48 -8.03
CA VAL A 118 7.64 5.86 -7.50
C VAL A 118 7.59 5.89 -5.98
N LEU A 119 6.80 5.02 -5.34
CA LEU A 119 6.74 4.95 -3.89
C LEU A 119 7.92 4.24 -3.24
N ARG A 120 8.78 3.53 -3.98
CA ARG A 120 10.01 2.90 -3.43
C ARG A 120 11.20 3.84 -3.46
N ASP A 121 11.23 4.75 -4.44
CA ASP A 121 12.17 5.86 -4.54
C ASP A 121 11.97 6.86 -3.38
#